data_AF-A0A9D4VIJ1-F1
#
_entry.id   AF-A0A9D4VIJ1-F1
#
_cell.length_a   1.000
_cell.length_b   1.000
_cell.length_c   1.000
_cell.angle_alpha   90.00
_cell.angle_beta   90.00
_cell.angle_gamma   90.00
#
_symmetry.space_group_name_H-M   'P 1'
#
loop_
_entity.id
_entity.type
_entity.pdbx_description
1 polymer ?
#
loop_
_entity_poly.entity_id
_entity_poly.type
_entity_poly.pdbx_seq_one_letter_code
_entity_poly.pdbx_strand_id
1 'polypeptide(L)'
;MGSEAMVPEWASEPCIMGIDEAGRGPVLGPMVGEDEFGYMLADILKENNVNNQGMRFDPGARTALAFVTLRSDGEREFMFYRNPSADMLLQEDELDLDLIRKAKIFHYGSISLITESCKSAHIAAAKAAKDAGVFLSYDPNLRLPLWPSADSAREGILSIWETADIIKISEEEISFLTNGENPYDDAVVRKLFHPNLKLLLVTEGSEGCRYYTKIKLQYK
;
A
#
# COMPACT_ATOMS: atom_id res chain seq x y z
N MET A 1 31.25 -4.68 18.56
CA MET A 1 31.41 -3.95 17.29
C MET A 1 30.02 -3.83 16.71
N GLY A 2 29.40 -2.66 16.89
CA GLY A 2 28.08 -2.40 16.35
C GLY A 2 28.18 -2.27 14.83
N SER A 3 27.43 -3.09 14.12
CA SER A 3 27.10 -2.87 12.73
C SER A 3 25.72 -2.23 12.71
N GLU A 4 25.68 -0.90 12.74
CA GLU A 4 24.51 -0.20 12.22
C GLU A 4 24.46 -0.51 10.73
N ALA A 5 23.50 -1.34 10.33
CA ALA A 5 23.12 -1.41 8.93
C ALA A 5 22.54 -0.04 8.61
N MET A 6 23.35 0.81 7.98
CA MET A 6 22.94 2.12 7.51
C MET A 6 21.84 1.91 6.48
N VAL A 7 20.59 2.10 6.91
CA VAL A 7 19.43 2.10 6.03
C VAL A 7 19.66 3.26 5.04
N PRO A 8 19.69 3.02 3.72
CA PRO A 8 19.85 4.10 2.76
C PRO A 8 18.82 5.20 3.00
N GLU A 9 19.18 6.46 2.79
CA GLU A 9 18.33 7.64 3.03
C GLU A 9 16.98 7.60 2.27
N TRP A 10 16.89 6.80 1.21
CA TRP A 10 15.65 6.53 0.46
C TRP A 10 14.80 5.39 1.05
N ALA A 11 15.38 4.54 1.88
CA ALA A 11 14.73 3.42 2.58
C ALA A 11 14.31 3.78 4.01
N SER A 12 14.70 4.96 4.51
CA SER A 12 14.23 5.54 5.78
C SER A 12 12.85 6.21 5.70
N GLU A 13 12.25 6.25 4.51
CA GLU A 13 10.89 6.76 4.30
C GLU A 13 9.94 5.57 4.14
N PRO A 14 9.26 5.11 5.21
CA PRO A 14 8.22 4.11 5.03
C PRO A 14 7.04 4.78 4.32
N CYS A 15 6.67 4.27 3.14
CA CYS A 15 5.36 4.54 2.55
C CYS A 15 4.31 3.88 3.47
N ILE A 16 3.88 4.63 4.48
CA ILE A 16 2.77 4.32 5.37
C ILE A 16 1.52 4.93 4.73
N MET A 17 0.43 4.16 4.68
CA MET A 17 -0.79 4.46 3.91
C MET A 17 -1.31 5.90 4.06
N GLY A 18 -1.46 6.60 2.93
CA GLY A 18 -2.07 7.93 2.79
C GLY A 18 -1.04 9.08 2.79
N ILE A 19 -1.00 9.87 1.71
CA ILE A 19 -0.25 11.14 1.63
C ILE A 19 -1.24 12.20 1.20
N ASP A 20 -1.36 13.33 1.91
CA ASP A 20 -1.94 14.56 1.36
C ASP A 20 -0.86 15.44 0.72
N GLU A 21 -1.25 16.34 -0.17
CA GLU A 21 -0.38 17.19 -1.01
C GLU A 21 0.60 18.10 -0.22
N ALA A 22 0.62 18.06 1.13
CA ALA A 22 1.58 18.77 1.99
C ALA A 22 2.49 17.83 2.83
N GLY A 23 2.52 16.53 2.52
CA GLY A 23 3.58 15.60 2.92
C GLY A 23 3.57 15.14 4.38
N ARG A 24 2.41 15.09 5.07
CA ARG A 24 2.39 14.90 6.54
C ARG A 24 1.16 14.18 7.12
N GLY A 25 0.83 12.94 6.74
CA GLY A 25 -0.07 12.11 7.57
C GLY A 25 -0.59 10.81 6.96
N PRO A 26 -0.57 9.65 7.65
CA PRO A 26 -1.45 8.56 7.32
C PRO A 26 -2.90 8.90 7.66
N VAL A 27 -3.78 8.73 6.68
CA VAL A 27 -5.23 8.97 6.80
C VAL A 27 -5.95 7.72 7.33
N LEU A 28 -5.30 6.57 7.19
CA LEU A 28 -5.69 5.29 7.76
C LEU A 28 -4.53 4.86 8.64
N GLY A 29 -4.68 5.06 9.95
CA GLY A 29 -3.60 4.79 10.88
C GLY A 29 -3.18 3.33 10.82
N PRO A 30 -1.89 3.01 10.70
CA PRO A 30 -1.45 1.65 10.99
C PRO A 30 -1.93 1.34 12.42
N MET A 31 -2.72 0.28 12.57
CA MET A 31 -2.93 -0.26 13.90
C MET A 31 -1.62 -0.93 14.30
N VAL A 32 -1.02 -0.48 15.40
CA VAL A 32 0.21 -1.04 15.96
C VAL A 32 -0.08 -1.64 17.33
N GLY A 33 0.83 -2.44 17.86
CA GLY A 33 0.68 -2.93 19.22
C GLY A 33 0.89 -1.80 20.24
N GLU A 34 0.25 -1.92 21.39
CA GLU A 34 0.58 -1.13 22.58
C GLU A 34 1.91 -1.63 23.18
N ASP A 35 2.99 -1.44 22.42
CA ASP A 35 4.34 -1.92 22.71
C ASP A 35 5.41 -0.94 22.24
N GLU A 36 6.66 -1.18 22.64
CA GLU A 36 7.80 -0.29 22.35
C GLU A 36 8.01 -0.04 20.85
N PHE A 37 7.68 -1.01 19.99
CA PHE A 37 7.77 -0.82 18.54
C PHE A 37 6.64 0.07 18.03
N GLY A 38 5.42 -0.07 18.57
CA GLY A 38 4.29 0.79 18.23
C GLY A 38 4.54 2.25 18.64
N TYR A 39 5.06 2.48 19.84
CA TYR A 39 5.43 3.82 20.32
C TYR A 39 6.56 4.42 19.50
N MET A 40 7.59 3.62 19.19
CA MET A 40 8.68 4.05 18.31
C MET A 40 8.16 4.51 16.94
N LEU A 41 7.24 3.77 16.31
CA LEU A 41 6.63 4.16 15.03
C LEU A 41 5.83 5.47 15.16
N ALA A 42 5.08 5.64 16.24
CA ALA A 42 4.30 6.85 16.48
C ALA A 42 5.21 8.08 16.67
N ASP A 43 6.33 7.91 17.36
CA ASP A 43 7.33 8.96 17.56
C ASP A 43 8.05 9.32 16.26
N ILE A 44 8.46 8.32 15.45
CA ILE A 44 9.05 8.56 14.13
C ILE A 44 8.10 9.38 13.24
N LEU A 45 6.80 9.05 13.23
CA LEU A 45 5.81 9.84 12.49
C LEU A 45 5.79 11.28 13.00
N LYS A 46 5.73 11.48 14.31
CA LYS A 46 5.69 12.81 14.93
C LYS A 46 6.95 13.62 14.66
N GLU A 47 8.14 13.02 14.74
CA GLU A 47 9.43 13.66 14.44
C GLU A 47 9.52 14.14 12.99
N ASN A 48 8.92 13.37 12.07
CA ASN A 48 8.81 13.72 10.65
C ASN A 48 7.61 14.64 10.36
N ASN A 49 6.98 15.21 11.40
CA ASN A 49 5.81 16.07 11.33
C ASN A 49 4.59 15.43 10.67
N VAL A 50 4.51 14.10 10.63
CA VAL A 50 3.42 13.35 10.04
C VAL A 50 2.25 13.29 11.03
N ASN A 51 1.05 13.72 10.62
CA ASN A 51 -0.15 13.67 11.43
C ASN A 51 -0.57 12.22 11.70
N ASN A 52 -0.40 11.77 12.95
CA ASN A 52 -0.68 10.41 13.38
C ASN A 52 -2.00 10.30 14.19
N GLN A 53 -2.91 11.29 14.15
CA GLN A 53 -4.20 11.24 14.86
C GLN A 53 -5.07 10.02 14.48
N GLY A 54 -4.93 9.53 13.25
CA GLY A 54 -5.62 8.33 12.77
C GLY A 54 -5.04 7.01 13.30
N MET A 55 -3.85 7.03 13.93
CA MET A 55 -3.17 5.84 14.44
C MET A 55 -3.96 5.16 15.57
N ARG A 56 -3.90 3.84 15.62
CA ARG A 56 -4.55 3.02 16.64
C ARG A 56 -3.54 2.10 17.31
N PHE A 57 -3.77 1.81 18.58
CA PHE A 57 -2.93 0.94 19.40
C PHE A 57 -3.78 -0.21 19.92
N ASP A 58 -3.35 -1.43 19.66
CA ASP A 58 -4.02 -2.64 20.12
C ASP A 58 -3.28 -3.21 21.36
N PRO A 59 -3.96 -3.37 22.51
CA PRO A 59 -3.36 -3.91 23.72
C PRO A 59 -3.14 -5.43 23.70
N GLY A 60 -3.79 -6.15 22.78
CA GLY A 60 -3.83 -7.61 22.70
C GLY A 60 -2.86 -8.23 21.68
N ALA A 61 -2.46 -7.47 20.66
CA ALA A 61 -1.58 -7.89 19.59
C ALA A 61 -0.30 -7.05 19.54
N ARG A 62 0.75 -7.64 18.97
CA ARG A 62 2.06 -6.97 18.82
C ARG A 62 2.17 -6.24 17.50
N THR A 63 3.01 -5.21 17.47
CA THR A 63 3.45 -4.56 16.24
C THR A 63 4.14 -5.59 15.31
N ALA A 64 3.79 -5.59 14.02
CA ALA A 64 4.37 -6.49 13.04
C ALA A 64 5.86 -6.23 12.85
N LEU A 65 6.64 -7.28 12.66
CA LEU A 65 8.07 -7.18 12.33
C LEU A 65 8.35 -7.83 10.99
N ALA A 66 9.25 -7.22 10.21
CA ALA A 66 9.81 -7.79 9.01
C ALA A 66 11.33 -7.88 9.16
N PHE A 67 11.87 -9.09 9.13
CA PHE A 67 13.30 -9.32 9.06
C PHE A 67 13.71 -9.38 7.59
N VAL A 68 14.76 -8.64 7.26
CA VAL A 68 15.32 -8.60 5.92
C VAL A 68 16.72 -9.19 5.97
N THR A 69 16.95 -10.24 5.21
CA THR A 69 18.26 -10.87 5.03
C THR A 69 18.69 -10.74 3.58
N LEU A 70 20.00 -10.71 3.33
CA LEU A 70 20.55 -10.85 1.99
C LEU A 70 20.91 -12.32 1.78
N ARG A 71 20.33 -12.92 0.76
CA ARG A 71 20.72 -14.25 0.30
C ARG A 71 22.13 -14.23 -0.28
N SER A 72 22.71 -15.40 -0.46
CA SER A 72 24.07 -15.55 -1.04
C SER A 72 24.20 -15.03 -2.47
N ASP A 73 23.08 -14.90 -3.19
CA ASP A 73 22.99 -14.32 -4.54
C ASP A 73 22.80 -12.79 -4.54
N GLY A 74 22.71 -12.16 -3.36
CA GLY A 74 22.49 -10.72 -3.20
C GLY A 74 21.02 -10.30 -3.16
N GLU A 75 20.09 -11.24 -3.38
CA GLU A 75 18.66 -10.96 -3.32
C GLU A 75 18.16 -10.77 -1.89
N ARG A 76 17.19 -9.87 -1.72
CA ARG A 76 16.57 -9.63 -0.41
C ARG A 76 15.55 -10.72 -0.11
N GLU A 77 15.70 -11.36 1.05
CA GLU A 77 14.73 -12.28 1.61
C GLU A 77 14.01 -11.63 2.78
N PHE A 78 12.68 -11.74 2.80
CA PHE A 78 11.83 -11.14 3.80
C PHE A 78 11.16 -12.23 4.63
N MET A 79 11.27 -12.12 5.96
CA MET A 79 10.60 -12.98 6.92
C MET A 79 9.69 -12.13 7.81
N PHE A 80 8.38 -12.40 7.78
CA PHE A 80 7.38 -11.59 8.46
C PHE A 80 6.89 -12.26 9.75
N TYR A 81 6.97 -11.55 10.87
CA TYR A 81 6.30 -11.89 12.12
C TYR A 81 5.00 -11.11 12.19
N ARG A 82 3.95 -11.72 11.63
CA ARG A 82 2.66 -11.09 11.34
C ARG A 82 1.51 -12.11 11.52
N ASN A 83 1.34 -12.69 12.73
CA ASN A 83 0.33 -13.74 12.98
C ASN A 83 -0.13 -13.91 14.45
N PRO A 84 -1.26 -13.29 14.86
CA PRO A 84 -1.76 -12.02 14.36
C PRO A 84 -0.92 -10.88 14.93
N SER A 85 -0.66 -9.87 14.09
CA SER A 85 -0.14 -8.57 14.53
C SER A 85 -1.25 -7.52 14.49
N ALA A 86 -1.04 -6.42 15.19
CA ALA A 86 -2.04 -5.38 15.37
C ALA A 86 -2.59 -4.82 14.04
N ASP A 87 -1.75 -4.67 13.01
CA ASP A 87 -2.17 -4.13 11.70
C ASP A 87 -3.22 -5.00 10.99
N MET A 88 -3.37 -6.26 11.39
CA MET A 88 -4.37 -7.20 10.87
C MET A 88 -5.75 -7.04 11.53
N LEU A 89 -5.82 -6.33 12.66
CA LEU A 89 -6.98 -6.33 13.56
C LEU A 89 -7.83 -5.07 13.47
N LEU A 90 -7.46 -4.09 12.65
CA LEU A 90 -8.23 -2.87 12.48
C LEU A 90 -9.67 -3.19 12.08
N GLN A 91 -10.63 -2.56 12.76
CA GLN A 91 -12.06 -2.70 12.51
C GLN A 91 -12.63 -1.42 11.88
N GLU A 92 -13.80 -1.56 11.25
CA GLU A 92 -14.48 -0.46 10.57
C GLU A 92 -14.91 0.65 11.54
N ASP A 93 -15.30 0.30 12.77
CA ASP A 93 -15.75 1.25 13.80
C ASP A 93 -14.60 2.04 14.46
N GLU A 94 -13.36 1.63 14.22
CA GLU A 94 -12.15 2.33 14.68
C GLU A 94 -11.65 3.40 13.70
N LEU A 95 -12.22 3.43 12.49
CA LEU A 95 -11.87 4.38 11.43
C LEU A 95 -12.25 5.81 11.82
N ASP A 96 -11.31 6.75 11.68
CA ASP A 96 -11.62 8.17 11.75
C ASP A 96 -12.17 8.65 10.39
N LEU A 97 -13.47 8.49 10.20
CA LEU A 97 -14.14 8.86 8.95
C LEU A 97 -14.06 10.36 8.65
N ASP A 98 -13.96 11.22 9.67
CA ASP A 98 -13.86 12.65 9.46
C ASP A 98 -12.47 13.05 8.99
N LEU A 99 -11.43 12.37 9.46
CA LEU A 99 -10.08 12.50 8.92
C LEU A 99 -10.03 12.03 7.47
N ILE A 100 -10.59 10.85 7.17
CA ILE A 100 -10.64 10.28 5.82
C ILE A 100 -11.29 11.24 4.82
N ARG A 101 -12.45 11.81 5.16
CA ARG A 101 -13.21 12.71 4.27
C ARG A 101 -12.51 14.05 4.02
N LYS A 102 -11.56 14.46 4.87
CA LYS A 102 -10.80 15.71 4.71
C LYS A 102 -9.56 15.55 3.83
N ALA A 103 -9.13 14.31 3.56
CA ALA A 103 -7.95 14.04 2.76
C ALA A 103 -8.10 14.56 1.32
N LYS A 104 -6.97 14.81 0.66
CA LYS A 104 -6.93 15.12 -0.78
C LYS A 104 -6.74 13.86 -1.62
N ILE A 105 -5.85 13.00 -1.14
CA ILE A 105 -5.55 11.71 -1.72
C ILE A 105 -5.65 10.67 -0.61
N PHE A 106 -6.27 9.54 -0.93
CA PHE A 106 -6.30 8.36 -0.07
C PHE A 106 -5.49 7.27 -0.77
N HIS A 107 -4.35 6.93 -0.20
CA HIS A 107 -3.43 5.94 -0.76
C HIS A 107 -3.50 4.63 0.01
N TYR A 108 -3.52 3.51 -0.71
CA TYR A 108 -3.65 2.18 -0.13
C TYR A 108 -2.90 1.11 -0.92
N GLY A 109 -2.59 0.00 -0.26
CA GLY A 109 -1.98 -1.18 -0.86
C GLY A 109 -2.70 -2.48 -0.56
N SER A 110 -2.18 -3.61 -1.04
CA SER A 110 -2.92 -4.89 -1.01
C SER A 110 -2.84 -5.66 0.31
N ILE A 111 -1.85 -5.40 1.18
CA ILE A 111 -1.61 -6.20 2.40
C ILE A 111 -2.81 -6.20 3.36
N SER A 112 -3.51 -5.07 3.46
CA SER A 112 -4.73 -4.94 4.28
C SER A 112 -5.92 -5.74 3.74
N LEU A 113 -5.85 -6.30 2.52
CA LEU A 113 -6.91 -7.12 1.93
C LEU A 113 -6.78 -8.61 2.25
N ILE A 114 -5.71 -9.01 2.94
CA ILE A 114 -5.36 -10.43 3.14
C ILE A 114 -6.29 -11.08 4.16
N THR A 115 -6.56 -10.42 5.29
CA THR A 115 -7.30 -10.99 6.42
C THR A 115 -8.41 -10.06 6.89
N GLU A 116 -9.50 -10.66 7.38
CA GLU A 116 -10.46 -9.96 8.23
C GLU A 116 -9.85 -9.73 9.62
N SER A 117 -10.22 -8.67 10.34
CA SER A 117 -11.20 -7.61 10.00
C SER A 117 -10.64 -6.46 9.15
N CYS A 118 -9.32 -6.38 9.00
CA CYS A 118 -8.64 -5.27 8.31
C CYS A 118 -9.12 -5.07 6.86
N LYS A 119 -9.46 -6.15 6.16
CA LYS A 119 -10.03 -6.08 4.81
C LYS A 119 -11.34 -5.28 4.78
N SER A 120 -12.27 -5.56 5.70
CA SER A 120 -13.53 -4.82 5.79
C SER A 120 -13.28 -3.34 6.11
N ALA A 121 -12.40 -3.04 7.06
CA ALA A 121 -12.02 -1.67 7.42
C ALA A 121 -11.41 -0.91 6.22
N HIS A 122 -10.52 -1.54 5.47
CA HIS A 122 -9.94 -0.96 4.25
C HIS A 122 -11.01 -0.59 3.23
N ILE A 123 -11.93 -1.51 2.93
CA ILE A 123 -12.99 -1.29 1.92
C ILE A 123 -13.91 -0.15 2.38
N ALA A 124 -14.27 -0.12 3.67
CA ALA A 124 -15.08 0.95 4.25
C ALA A 124 -14.38 2.32 4.15
N ALA A 125 -13.08 2.38 4.44
CA ALA A 125 -12.31 3.62 4.34
C ALA A 125 -12.17 4.11 2.90
N ALA A 126 -11.84 3.23 1.95
CA ALA A 126 -11.76 3.56 0.53
C ALA A 126 -13.11 4.06 -0.01
N LYS A 127 -14.21 3.44 0.44
CA LYS A 127 -15.57 3.89 0.12
C LYS A 127 -15.85 5.28 0.70
N ALA A 128 -15.53 5.52 1.97
CA ALA A 128 -15.73 6.82 2.61
C ALA A 128 -14.94 7.94 1.92
N ALA A 129 -13.70 7.66 1.51
CA ALA A 129 -12.86 8.55 0.72
C ALA A 129 -13.52 8.85 -0.64
N LYS A 130 -13.92 7.80 -1.38
CA LYS A 130 -14.58 7.94 -2.69
C LYS A 130 -15.86 8.77 -2.62
N ASP A 131 -16.71 8.48 -1.64
CA ASP A 131 -17.99 9.18 -1.46
C ASP A 131 -17.80 10.67 -1.11
N ALA A 132 -16.67 11.03 -0.50
CA ALA A 132 -16.29 12.42 -0.23
C ALA A 132 -15.55 13.11 -1.38
N GLY A 133 -15.36 12.44 -2.52
CA GLY A 133 -14.64 12.97 -3.67
C GLY A 133 -13.12 13.05 -3.47
N VAL A 134 -12.58 12.29 -2.51
CA VAL A 134 -11.14 12.14 -2.29
C VAL A 134 -10.56 11.33 -3.44
N PHE A 135 -9.36 11.71 -3.89
CA PHE A 135 -8.69 11.05 -5.01
C PHE A 135 -8.06 9.73 -4.55
N LEU A 136 -8.34 8.62 -5.23
CA LEU A 136 -7.89 7.29 -4.80
C LEU A 136 -6.60 6.85 -5.51
N SER A 137 -5.56 6.54 -4.74
CA SER A 137 -4.26 6.08 -5.24
C SER A 137 -3.97 4.66 -4.75
N TYR A 138 -3.71 3.73 -5.67
CA TYR A 138 -3.49 2.32 -5.33
C TYR A 138 -2.10 1.84 -5.79
N ASP A 139 -1.34 1.24 -4.88
CA ASP A 139 -0.12 0.46 -5.20
C ASP A 139 -0.30 -0.95 -4.63
N PRO A 140 -0.55 -1.99 -5.46
CA PRO A 140 -0.71 -3.35 -4.97
C PRO A 140 0.43 -3.77 -4.04
N ASN A 141 1.66 -3.34 -4.35
CA ASN A 141 2.88 -3.60 -3.58
C ASN A 141 2.93 -5.05 -3.08
N LEU A 142 2.81 -6.00 -4.01
CA LEU A 142 2.62 -7.42 -3.73
C LEU A 142 3.69 -7.95 -2.76
N ARG A 143 3.23 -8.62 -1.71
CA ARG A 143 4.06 -9.41 -0.79
C ARG A 143 3.55 -10.83 -0.77
N LEU A 144 3.86 -11.57 -1.84
CA LEU A 144 3.35 -12.92 -2.08
C LEU A 144 3.44 -13.87 -0.85
N PRO A 145 4.52 -13.87 -0.04
CA PRO A 145 4.61 -14.72 1.15
C PRO A 145 3.55 -14.47 2.24
N LEU A 146 2.88 -13.30 2.23
CA LEU A 146 1.81 -12.98 3.18
C LEU A 146 0.45 -13.54 2.74
N TRP A 147 0.31 -13.93 1.47
CA TRP A 147 -0.95 -14.41 0.92
C TRP A 147 -1.08 -15.93 1.04
N PRO A 148 -2.29 -16.48 1.26
CA PRO A 148 -2.51 -17.93 1.30
C PRO A 148 -2.09 -18.66 0.01
N SER A 149 -2.22 -18.00 -1.13
CA SER A 149 -1.81 -18.50 -2.44
C SER A 149 -1.62 -17.35 -3.43
N ALA A 150 -0.91 -17.60 -4.53
CA ALA A 150 -0.79 -16.65 -5.64
C ALA A 150 -2.17 -16.26 -6.22
N ASP A 151 -3.09 -17.21 -6.28
CA ASP A 151 -4.44 -16.99 -6.81
C ASP A 151 -5.23 -16.05 -5.88
N SER A 152 -5.17 -16.30 -4.56
CA SER A 152 -5.79 -15.42 -3.56
C SER A 152 -5.22 -13.99 -3.59
N ALA A 153 -3.92 -13.85 -3.89
CA ALA A 153 -3.29 -12.55 -4.05
C ALA A 153 -3.79 -11.81 -5.29
N ARG A 154 -3.90 -12.50 -6.44
CA ARG A 154 -4.46 -11.91 -7.67
C ARG A 154 -5.91 -11.50 -7.46
N GLU A 155 -6.74 -12.38 -6.90
CA GLU A 155 -8.14 -12.08 -6.59
C GLU A 155 -8.26 -10.89 -5.63
N GLY A 156 -7.48 -10.87 -4.55
CA GLY A 156 -7.47 -9.79 -3.57
C GLY A 156 -7.06 -8.45 -4.19
N ILE A 157 -5.95 -8.41 -4.92
CA ILE A 157 -5.48 -7.21 -5.62
C ILE A 157 -6.53 -6.69 -6.61
N LEU A 158 -7.08 -7.58 -7.43
CA LEU A 158 -8.03 -7.18 -8.47
C LEU A 158 -9.41 -6.79 -7.92
N SER A 159 -9.77 -7.27 -6.71
CA SER A 159 -11.08 -7.01 -6.10
C SER A 159 -11.40 -5.53 -5.88
N ILE A 160 -10.38 -4.69 -5.73
CA ILE A 160 -10.53 -3.24 -5.56
C ILE A 160 -9.94 -2.43 -6.72
N TRP A 161 -9.47 -3.08 -7.79
CA TRP A 161 -8.76 -2.44 -8.90
C TRP A 161 -9.54 -1.26 -9.49
N GLU A 162 -10.83 -1.49 -9.77
CA GLU A 162 -11.75 -0.52 -10.36
C GLU A 162 -12.08 0.68 -9.47
N THR A 163 -11.66 0.67 -8.20
CA THR A 163 -11.90 1.76 -7.27
C THR A 163 -10.94 2.92 -7.46
N ALA A 164 -9.73 2.65 -7.96
CA ALA A 164 -8.64 3.61 -7.98
C ALA A 164 -8.77 4.67 -9.09
N ASP A 165 -8.28 5.89 -8.82
CA ASP A 165 -8.09 6.94 -9.81
C ASP A 165 -6.67 6.94 -10.38
N ILE A 166 -5.68 6.58 -9.56
CA ILE A 166 -4.29 6.33 -9.96
C ILE A 166 -3.90 4.94 -9.49
N ILE A 167 -3.22 4.20 -10.36
CA ILE A 167 -2.57 2.94 -9.99
C ILE A 167 -1.09 3.07 -10.30
N LYS A 168 -0.24 2.68 -9.36
CA LYS A 168 1.17 2.39 -9.63
C LYS A 168 1.38 0.88 -9.50
N ILE A 169 2.09 0.30 -10.45
CA ILE A 169 2.38 -1.13 -10.53
C ILE A 169 3.79 -1.34 -11.07
N SER A 170 4.46 -2.44 -10.72
CA SER A 170 5.75 -2.82 -11.32
C SER A 170 5.59 -3.77 -12.53
N GLU A 171 6.65 -3.93 -13.32
CA GLU A 171 6.69 -4.91 -14.41
C GLU A 171 6.50 -6.36 -13.93
N GLU A 172 7.02 -6.70 -12.75
CA GLU A 172 6.85 -8.01 -12.12
C GLU A 172 5.41 -8.21 -11.68
N GLU A 173 4.76 -7.18 -11.15
CA GLU A 173 3.35 -7.22 -10.76
C GLU A 173 2.43 -7.32 -11.98
N ILE A 174 2.76 -6.67 -13.10
CA ILE A 174 2.01 -6.83 -14.36
C ILE A 174 2.10 -8.29 -14.81
N SER A 175 3.32 -8.84 -14.87
CA SER A 175 3.55 -10.24 -15.22
C SER A 175 2.76 -11.17 -14.29
N PHE A 176 2.77 -10.89 -13.00
CA PHE A 176 2.02 -11.66 -12.01
C PHE A 176 0.50 -11.60 -12.24
N LEU A 177 -0.08 -10.41 -12.34
CA LEU A 177 -1.53 -10.22 -12.49
C LEU A 177 -2.06 -10.75 -13.83
N THR A 178 -1.21 -10.76 -14.87
CA THR A 178 -1.57 -11.23 -16.21
C THR A 178 -1.21 -12.70 -16.45
N ASN A 179 -0.78 -13.44 -15.42
CA ASN A 179 -0.36 -14.86 -15.53
C ASN A 179 0.81 -15.10 -16.49
N GLY A 180 1.80 -14.21 -16.46
CA GLY A 180 3.08 -14.33 -17.17
C GLY A 180 3.10 -13.67 -18.55
N GLU A 181 2.13 -12.82 -18.89
CA GLU A 181 2.21 -12.03 -20.12
C GLU A 181 3.36 -11.01 -20.05
N ASN A 182 3.85 -10.58 -21.21
CA ASN A 182 4.99 -9.67 -21.31
C ASN A 182 4.62 -8.26 -20.79
N PRO A 183 5.25 -7.76 -19.71
CA PRO A 183 4.92 -6.45 -19.15
C PRO A 183 5.34 -5.28 -20.04
N TYR A 184 6.21 -5.51 -21.03
CA TYR A 184 6.64 -4.50 -21.99
C TYR A 184 5.74 -4.39 -23.22
N ASP A 185 4.73 -5.26 -23.35
CA ASP A 185 3.72 -5.13 -24.40
C ASP A 185 2.59 -4.19 -23.93
N ASP A 186 2.49 -3.02 -24.57
CA ASP A 186 1.45 -2.02 -24.28
C ASP A 186 0.03 -2.59 -24.36
N ALA A 187 -0.24 -3.60 -25.20
CA ALA A 187 -1.55 -4.22 -25.29
C ALA A 187 -1.89 -5.02 -24.01
N VAL A 188 -0.88 -5.62 -23.38
CA VAL A 188 -1.00 -6.32 -22.09
C VAL A 188 -1.29 -5.32 -20.98
N VAL A 189 -0.48 -4.26 -20.88
CA VAL A 189 -0.65 -3.23 -19.85
C VAL A 189 -2.02 -2.55 -19.96
N ARG A 190 -2.50 -2.30 -21.19
CA ARG A 190 -3.80 -1.69 -21.43
C ARG A 190 -4.98 -2.53 -20.94
N LYS A 191 -4.85 -3.84 -20.76
CA LYS A 191 -5.90 -4.68 -20.13
C LYS A 191 -6.13 -4.29 -18.66
N LEU A 192 -5.08 -3.77 -17.99
CA LEU A 192 -5.14 -3.31 -16.61
C LEU A 192 -5.61 -1.84 -16.50
N PHE A 193 -5.78 -1.15 -17.62
CA PHE A 193 -6.28 0.22 -17.65
C PHE A 193 -7.81 0.23 -17.73
N HIS A 194 -8.47 0.61 -16.65
CA HIS A 194 -9.93 0.62 -16.58
C HIS A 194 -10.55 2.00 -16.85
N PRO A 195 -11.84 2.10 -17.20
CA PRO A 195 -12.45 3.35 -17.65
C PRO A 195 -12.46 4.48 -16.62
N ASN A 196 -12.37 4.18 -15.32
CA ASN A 196 -12.34 5.20 -14.26
C ASN A 196 -10.92 5.70 -13.98
N LEU A 197 -9.90 4.91 -14.37
CA LEU A 197 -8.50 5.22 -14.13
C LEU A 197 -8.09 6.48 -14.88
N LYS A 198 -7.45 7.40 -14.17
CA LYS A 198 -6.91 8.65 -14.74
C LYS A 198 -5.46 8.44 -15.17
N LEU A 199 -4.69 7.66 -14.41
CA LEU A 199 -3.28 7.40 -14.68
C LEU A 199 -2.88 6.02 -14.14
N LEU A 200 -2.20 5.24 -15.00
CA LEU A 200 -1.51 4.01 -14.64
C LEU A 200 0.00 4.24 -14.79
N LEU A 201 0.75 4.07 -13.71
CA LEU A 201 2.21 4.16 -13.67
C LEU A 201 2.81 2.76 -13.61
N VAL A 202 3.76 2.47 -14.49
CA VAL A 202 4.50 1.22 -14.53
C VAL A 202 5.96 1.50 -14.20
N THR A 203 6.46 0.99 -13.08
CA THR A 203 7.87 1.14 -12.66
C THR A 203 8.72 -0.02 -13.17
N GLU A 204 9.91 0.30 -13.68
CA GLU A 204 10.82 -0.64 -14.40
C GLU A 204 12.21 -0.63 -13.75
N GLY A 205 12.26 -0.65 -12.42
CA GLY A 205 13.52 -0.62 -11.67
C GLY A 205 14.39 0.59 -12.01
N SER A 206 15.63 0.34 -12.45
CA SER A 206 16.59 1.37 -12.85
C SER A 206 16.26 2.06 -14.17
N GLU A 207 15.41 1.44 -15.00
CA GLU A 207 15.08 1.96 -16.34
C GLU A 207 14.01 3.06 -16.29
N GLY A 208 13.48 3.36 -15.10
CA GLY A 208 12.56 4.45 -14.85
C GLY A 208 11.11 3.99 -14.81
N CYS A 209 10.24 4.66 -15.57
CA CYS A 209 8.81 4.34 -15.60
C CYS A 209 8.12 4.69 -16.92
N ARG A 210 7.06 3.93 -17.21
CA ARG A 210 6.06 4.25 -18.24
C ARG A 210 4.78 4.75 -17.59
N TYR A 211 4.02 5.57 -18.32
CA TYR A 211 2.72 6.04 -17.86
C TYR A 211 1.67 5.89 -18.96
N TYR A 212 0.44 5.56 -18.54
CA TYR A 212 -0.72 5.42 -19.41
C TYR A 212 -1.83 6.30 -18.88
N THR A 213 -2.50 7.01 -19.78
CA THR A 213 -3.64 7.86 -19.47
C THR A 213 -4.74 7.62 -20.50
N LYS A 214 -5.94 8.15 -20.24
CA LYS A 214 -7.02 8.15 -21.23
C LYS A 214 -6.56 8.87 -22.50
N ILE A 215 -6.64 8.20 -23.64
CA ILE A 215 -6.44 8.83 -24.94
C ILE A 215 -7.62 9.78 -25.17
N LYS A 216 -7.39 11.09 -25.09
CA LYS A 216 -8.36 12.07 -25.60
C LYS A 216 -8.31 12.03 -27.12
N LEU A 217 -9.26 11.35 -27.75
CA LEU A 217 -9.54 11.55 -29.17
C LEU A 217 -10.15 12.97 -29.32
N GLN A 218 -9.31 13.95 -29.66
CA GLN A 218 -9.79 15.24 -30.11
C GLN A 218 -10.29 15.07 -31.55
N TYR A 219 -11.60 14.94 -31.73
CA TYR A 219 -12.21 15.27 -33.00
C TYR A 219 -12.21 16.80 -33.11
N LYS A 220 -11.42 17.34 -34.05
CA LYS A 220 -11.53 18.74 -34.50
C LYS A 220 -12.81 18.93 -35.31
#